data_AF-A0A9C8AF06-F1
#
_entry.id   AF-A0A9C8AF06-F1
#
_cell.length_a   1.000
_cell.length_b   1.000
_cell.length_c   1.000
_cell.angle_alpha   90.00
_cell.angle_beta   90.00
_cell.angle_gamma   90.00
#
_symmetry.space_group_name_H-M   'P 1'
#
loop_
_entity.id
_entity.type
_entity.pdbx_description
1 polymer ?
#
loop_
_entity_poly.entity_id
_entity_poly.type
_entity_poly.pdbx_seq_one_letter_code
_entity_poly.pdbx_strand_id
1 'polypeptide(L)' 'METKSQFGAYSKSPKLNKLLEEVIEATAFKTNKSKYRSDLIVITVCAEEYRYNFDIDCQDYLESVAVCDELIQDIITFEK' A
#
# COMPACT_ATOMS: atom_id res chain seq x y z
N MET A 1 10.04 10.46 -20.42
CA MET A 1 8.60 10.22 -20.23
C MET A 1 8.46 8.96 -19.40
N GLU A 2 7.82 9.06 -18.23
CA GLU A 2 7.64 7.92 -17.31
C GLU A 2 6.55 6.99 -17.87
N THR A 3 6.86 5.70 -17.99
CA THR A 3 5.93 4.69 -18.50
C THR A 3 4.86 4.42 -17.45
N LYS A 4 3.61 4.70 -17.81
CA LYS A 4 2.44 4.38 -16.99
C LYS A 4 2.33 2.87 -16.89
N SER A 5 2.37 2.33 -15.67
CA SER A 5 2.10 0.91 -15.41
C SER A 5 0.70 0.55 -15.89
N GLN A 6 0.48 -0.72 -16.25
CA GLN A 6 -0.84 -1.23 -16.68
C GLN A 6 -1.95 -0.99 -15.64
N PHE A 7 -1.56 -0.73 -14.39
CA PHE A 7 -2.47 -0.40 -13.30
C PHE A 7 -2.80 1.09 -13.16
N GLY A 8 -2.30 1.93 -14.05
CA GLY A 8 -2.48 3.37 -13.99
C GLY A 8 -1.65 4.06 -12.90
N ALA A 9 -0.71 3.34 -12.29
CA ALA A 9 0.30 3.93 -11.42
C ALA A 9 1.41 4.56 -12.25
N TYR A 10 1.82 5.78 -11.89
CA TYR A 10 3.11 6.32 -12.31
C TYR A 10 4.16 5.75 -11.35
N SER A 11 5.39 5.48 -11.80
CA SER A 11 6.48 4.92 -10.97
C SER A 11 6.83 5.72 -9.69
N LYS A 12 6.12 6.82 -9.41
CA LYS A 12 6.21 7.67 -8.21
C LYS A 12 4.86 8.05 -7.58
N SER A 13 3.76 7.35 -7.87
CA SER A 13 2.49 7.57 -7.16
C SER A 13 2.46 6.77 -5.86
N PRO A 14 2.16 7.36 -4.69
CA PRO A 14 2.25 6.71 -3.37
C PRO A 14 1.17 5.64 -3.12
N LYS A 15 0.51 5.13 -4.17
CA LYS A 15 -0.63 4.21 -4.06
C LYS A 15 -0.17 2.81 -3.69
N LEU A 16 -0.05 2.54 -2.39
CA LEU A 16 0.46 1.29 -1.85
C LEU A 16 -0.33 0.06 -2.35
N ASN A 17 -1.64 0.19 -2.53
CA ASN A 17 -2.48 -0.88 -3.05
C ASN A 17 -2.11 -1.27 -4.50
N LYS A 18 -1.61 -0.32 -5.30
CA LYS A 18 -1.16 -0.57 -6.68
C LYS A 18 0.21 -1.23 -6.70
N LEU A 19 1.10 -0.81 -5.80
CA LEU A 19 2.40 -1.46 -5.62
C LEU A 19 2.25 -2.91 -5.19
N LEU A 20 1.29 -3.24 -4.31
CA LEU A 20 0.99 -4.62 -3.96
C LEU A 20 0.52 -5.44 -5.18
N GLU A 21 -0.32 -4.87 -6.05
CA GLU A 21 -0.71 -5.55 -7.30
C GLU A 21 0.51 -5.81 -8.21
N GLU A 22 1.41 -4.84 -8.33
CA GLU A 22 2.64 -4.98 -9.12
C GLU A 22 3.57 -6.05 -8.53
N VAL A 23 3.72 -6.13 -7.20
CA VAL A 23 4.52 -7.19 -6.55
C VAL A 23 3.93 -8.57 -6.83
N ILE A 24 2.61 -8.72 -6.74
CA ILE A 24 1.93 -10.00 -7.01
C ILE A 24 2.08 -10.42 -8.48
N GLU A 25 2.07 -9.46 -9.42
CA GLU A 25 2.25 -9.77 -10.84
C GLU A 25 3.71 -10.00 -11.25
N ALA A 26 4.64 -9.25 -10.67
CA ALA A 26 6.05 -9.30 -11.04
C ALA A 26 6.83 -10.42 -10.34
N THR A 27 6.26 -11.04 -9.30
CA THR A 27 6.94 -12.04 -8.47
C THR A 27 6.07 -13.28 -8.22
N ALA A 28 6.65 -14.30 -7.58
CA ALA A 28 5.89 -15.47 -7.13
C ALA A 28 5.09 -15.23 -5.83
N PHE A 29 5.15 -14.01 -5.27
CA PHE A 29 4.44 -13.65 -4.04
C PHE A 29 2.93 -13.77 -4.22
N LYS A 30 2.25 -14.42 -3.27
CA LYS A 30 0.79 -14.59 -3.28
C LYS A 30 0.21 -14.15 -1.95
N THR A 31 -0.79 -13.28 -2.02
CA THR A 31 -1.58 -12.87 -0.85
C THR A 31 -3.00 -12.48 -1.26
N ASN A 32 -3.91 -12.34 -0.30
CA ASN A 32 -5.26 -11.84 -0.56
C ASN A 32 -5.23 -10.31 -0.68
N LYS A 33 -4.95 -9.78 -1.87
CA LYS A 33 -4.90 -8.32 -2.11
C LYS A 33 -6.19 -7.57 -1.73
N SER A 34 -7.35 -8.24 -1.77
CA SER A 34 -8.62 -7.64 -1.38
C SER A 34 -8.70 -7.37 0.13
N LYS A 35 -8.01 -8.16 0.95
CA LYS A 35 -7.92 -7.97 2.42
C LYS A 35 -7.29 -6.62 2.75
N TYR A 36 -6.19 -6.26 2.07
CA TYR A 36 -5.38 -5.09 2.41
C TYR A 36 -5.76 -3.83 1.62
N ARG A 37 -6.67 -3.93 0.64
CA ARG A 37 -6.93 -2.83 -0.30
C ARG A 37 -7.40 -1.55 0.40
N SER A 38 -8.29 -1.67 1.38
CA SER A 38 -8.85 -0.51 2.08
C SER A 38 -7.78 0.17 2.93
N ASP A 39 -7.07 -0.60 3.75
CA ASP A 39 -6.04 -0.10 4.66
C ASP A 39 -4.86 0.54 3.93
N LEU A 40 -4.42 -0.05 2.83
CA LEU A 40 -3.38 0.54 1.99
C LEU A 40 -3.83 1.88 1.36
N ILE A 41 -5.12 2.04 1.07
CA ILE A 41 -5.68 3.32 0.61
C ILE A 41 -5.73 4.33 1.75
N VAL A 42 -6.20 3.94 2.95
CA VAL A 42 -6.23 4.80 4.14
C VAL A 42 -4.83 5.33 4.45
N ILE A 43 -3.82 4.46 4.53
CA ILE A 43 -2.43 4.86 4.76
C ILE A 43 -1.93 5.82 3.67
N THR A 44 -2.26 5.57 2.41
CA THR A 44 -1.88 6.46 1.30
C THR A 44 -2.49 7.84 1.46
N VAL A 45 -3.80 7.91 1.72
CA VAL A 45 -4.53 9.17 1.92
C VAL A 45 -4.01 9.92 3.14
N CYS A 46 -3.83 9.24 4.27
CA CYS A 46 -3.24 9.85 5.47
C CYS A 46 -1.84 10.42 5.19
N ALA A 47 -0.98 9.70 4.47
CA ALA A 47 0.35 10.21 4.10
C ALA A 47 0.30 11.42 3.15
N GLU A 48 -0.69 11.48 2.25
CA GLU A 48 -0.92 12.62 1.36
C GLU A 48 -1.49 13.83 2.13
N GLU A 49 -2.45 13.61 3.01
CA GLU A 49 -3.08 14.66 3.81
C GLU A 49 -2.12 15.22 4.87
N TYR A 50 -1.22 14.41 5.46
CA TYR A 50 -0.20 14.87 6.42
C TYR A 50 0.69 15.99 5.85
N ARG A 51 0.85 16.00 4.52
CA ARG A 51 1.61 17.02 3.80
C ARG A 51 0.92 18.38 3.77
N TYR A 52 -0.39 18.43 3.95
CA TYR A 52 -1.22 19.62 3.76
C TYR A 52 -2.05 20.00 5.00
N ASN A 53 -2.31 19.06 5.92
CA ASN A 53 -3.14 19.28 7.12
C ASN A 53 -2.74 18.32 8.26
N PHE A 54 -2.69 18.82 9.50
CA PHE A 54 -2.22 18.04 10.68
C PHE A 54 -3.33 17.26 11.41
N ASP A 55 -4.60 17.46 11.03
CA ASP A 55 -5.77 16.85 11.67
C ASP A 55 -6.08 15.46 11.07
N ILE A 56 -5.07 14.60 11.06
CA ILE A 56 -5.26 13.19 10.69
C ILE A 56 -5.92 12.48 11.85
N ASP A 57 -6.97 11.70 11.55
CA ASP A 57 -7.48 10.72 12.48
C ASP A 57 -6.40 9.66 12.73
N CYS A 58 -5.65 9.87 13.81
CA CYS A 58 -4.55 8.99 14.21
C CYS A 58 -5.03 7.57 14.50
N GLN A 59 -6.31 7.38 14.84
CA GLN A 59 -6.83 6.08 15.25
C GLN A 59 -7.05 5.19 14.02
N ASP A 60 -7.76 5.69 13.01
CA ASP A 60 -7.99 4.96 11.75
C ASP A 60 -6.66 4.61 11.05
N TYR A 61 -5.69 5.54 11.07
CA TYR A 61 -4.36 5.28 10.54
C TYR A 61 -3.66 4.13 11.27
N LEU A 62 -3.68 4.13 12.61
CA LEU A 62 -3.01 3.10 13.41
C LEU A 62 -3.66 1.73 13.23
N GLU A 63 -4.98 1.67 13.12
CA GLU A 63 -5.70 0.42 12.84
C GLU A 63 -5.33 -0.14 11.46
N SER A 64 -5.29 0.70 10.43
CA SER A 64 -4.84 0.28 9.11
C SER A 64 -3.37 -0.15 9.07
N VAL A 65 -2.48 0.51 9.82
CA VAL A 65 -1.08 0.08 9.96
C VAL A 65 -1.00 -1.32 10.59
N ALA A 66 -1.75 -1.57 11.67
CA ALA A 66 -1.75 -2.88 12.33
C ALA A 66 -2.24 -4.01 11.41
N VAL A 67 -3.24 -3.75 10.54
CA VAL A 67 -3.67 -4.71 9.51
C VAL A 67 -2.57 -4.95 8.47
N CYS A 68 -1.85 -3.91 8.08
CA CYS A 68 -0.74 -4.01 7.11
C CYS A 68 0.54 -4.65 7.69
N ASP A 69 0.70 -4.76 9.00
CA ASP A 69 1.84 -5.47 9.61
C ASP A 69 1.85 -6.95 9.21
N GLU A 70 0.69 -7.59 9.09
CA GLU A 70 0.59 -8.97 8.57
C GLU A 70 1.14 -9.06 7.15
N LEU A 71 0.80 -8.10 6.29
CA LEU A 71 1.30 -8.05 4.91
C LEU A 71 2.82 -7.87 4.86
N ILE A 72 3.38 -7.05 5.75
CA ILE A 72 4.83 -6.85 5.85
C ILE A 72 5.53 -8.17 6.25
N GLN A 73 4.99 -8.89 7.23
CA GLN A 73 5.55 -10.18 7.65
C GLN A 73 5.50 -11.23 6.53
N ASP A 74 4.42 -11.27 5.76
CA ASP A 74 4.30 -12.14 4.57
C ASP A 74 5.40 -11.82 3.54
N ILE A 75 5.62 -10.53 3.25
CA ILE A 75 6.66 -10.09 2.29
C ILE A 75 8.07 -10.42 2.80
N ILE A 76 8.36 -10.16 4.08
CA ILE A 76 9.66 -10.49 4.68
C ILE A 76 9.91 -12.00 4.64
N THR A 77 8.88 -12.80 4.89
CA THR A 77 8.99 -14.26 4.85
C THR A 77 9.20 -14.78 3.43
N PHE A 78 8.61 -14.12 2.44
CA PHE A 78 8.80 -14.46 1.02
C PHE A 78 10.21 -14.13 0.49
N GLU A 79 10.84 -13.07 1.01
CA GLU A 79 12.19 -12.67 0.57
C GLU A 79 13.30 -13.59 1.13
N LYS A 80 13.03 -14.28 2.23
CA LYS A 80 13.93 -15.28 2.84
C LYS A 80 13.89 -16.62 2.11
#